data_AF-A0A2D5Y1D0-F1
#
_entry.id   AF-A0A2D5Y1D0-F1
#
_cell.length_a   1.000
_cell.length_b   1.000
_cell.length_c   1.000
_cell.angle_alpha   90.00
_cell.angle_beta   90.00
_cell.angle_gamma   90.00
#
_symmetry.space_group_name_H-M   'P 1'
#
loop_
_entity.id
_entity.type
_entity.pdbx_description
1 polymer ?
#
loop_
_entity_poly.entity_id
_entity_poly.type
_entity_poly.pdbx_seq_one_letter_code
_entity_poly.pdbx_strand_id
1 'polypeptide(L)'
;MRRQRSEVKKKELLDGASVGNFMMSKKPPYKQREEARGSGLLDYWPLTALICVSMLAAGALSYGLSAGLLFFMHYFMGIFLCIFALLKIFHPSAFADGFQMYDLIGKRTRIYAYIYPFIELALGLGYLSFIMPLAVYMATILIMTIGMIGVIDALRQGLDINCPCMGSVLDVPLSTVTLTEDAGMAIMAAAMLYMAFL
;
A
#
# COMPACT_ATOMS: atom_id res chain seq x y z
N MET A 1 61.33 -15.72 -40.76
CA MET A 1 60.58 -14.75 -39.91
C MET A 1 59.05 -14.74 -40.11
N ARG A 2 58.41 -15.79 -40.66
CA ARG A 2 56.92 -15.87 -40.78
C ARG A 2 56.24 -16.79 -39.76
N ARG A 3 56.95 -17.75 -39.15
CA ARG A 3 56.40 -18.71 -38.17
C ARG A 3 56.21 -18.16 -36.75
N GLN A 4 56.97 -17.16 -36.31
CA GLN A 4 56.77 -16.57 -34.97
C GLN A 4 55.56 -15.62 -34.91
N ARG A 5 55.17 -15.01 -36.04
CA ARG A 5 54.01 -14.12 -36.12
C ARG A 5 52.66 -14.85 -36.01
N SER A 6 52.61 -16.13 -36.35
CA SER A 6 51.40 -16.95 -36.24
C SER A 6 51.15 -17.44 -34.81
N GLU A 7 52.21 -17.73 -34.05
CA GLU A 7 52.10 -18.19 -32.65
C GLU A 7 51.69 -17.03 -31.71
N VAL A 8 52.25 -15.83 -31.90
CA VAL A 8 51.87 -14.63 -31.12
C VAL A 8 50.40 -14.26 -31.35
N LYS A 9 49.96 -14.27 -32.63
CA LYS A 9 48.56 -13.97 -32.98
C LYS A 9 47.57 -15.00 -32.43
N LYS A 10 47.99 -16.27 -32.27
CA LYS A 10 47.17 -17.33 -31.67
C LYS A 10 47.04 -17.15 -30.16
N LYS A 11 48.07 -16.63 -29.48
CA LYS A 11 48.03 -16.31 -28.04
C LYS A 11 47.14 -15.11 -27.75
N GLU A 12 47.23 -14.04 -28.56
CA GLU A 12 46.33 -12.88 -28.45
C GLU A 12 44.85 -13.25 -28.73
N LEU A 13 44.57 -14.18 -29.64
CA LEU A 13 43.20 -14.66 -29.90
C LEU A 13 42.63 -15.53 -28.77
N LEU A 14 43.47 -16.26 -28.03
CA LEU A 14 43.01 -17.11 -26.92
C LEU A 14 42.76 -16.31 -25.63
N ASP A 15 43.51 -15.23 -25.42
CA ASP A 15 43.33 -14.35 -24.24
C ASP A 15 42.18 -13.34 -24.43
N GLY A 16 41.82 -12.99 -25.67
CA GLY A 16 40.70 -12.08 -25.99
C GLY A 16 39.31 -12.72 -26.01
N ALA A 17 39.20 -14.04 -26.08
CA ALA A 17 37.91 -14.75 -26.15
C ALA A 17 37.32 -15.12 -24.78
N SER A 18 38.10 -15.02 -23.69
CA SER A 18 37.68 -15.45 -22.35
C SER A 18 37.01 -14.35 -21.50
N VAL A 19 37.13 -13.08 -21.89
CA VAL A 19 36.71 -11.93 -21.04
C VAL A 19 35.43 -11.23 -21.56
N GLY A 20 34.88 -11.68 -22.70
CA GLY A 20 33.78 -10.99 -23.40
C GLY A 20 32.35 -11.47 -23.12
N ASN A 21 32.13 -12.55 -22.36
CA ASN A 21 30.79 -13.10 -22.13
C ASN A 21 30.26 -12.95 -20.70
N PHE A 22 30.92 -12.10 -19.89
CA PHE A 22 30.40 -11.63 -18.60
C PHE A 22 29.82 -10.21 -18.73
N MET A 23 29.09 -9.93 -19.80
CA MET A 23 27.94 -9.03 -19.68
C MET A 23 26.71 -9.90 -19.49
N MET A 24 26.63 -10.42 -18.26
CA MET A 24 25.38 -10.57 -17.56
C MET A 24 24.55 -9.33 -17.93
N SER A 25 23.55 -9.50 -18.81
CA SER A 25 22.43 -8.58 -18.89
C SER A 25 21.75 -8.69 -17.54
N LYS A 26 22.31 -7.96 -16.58
CA LYS A 26 21.76 -7.75 -15.27
C LYS A 26 20.61 -6.80 -15.52
N LYS A 27 19.51 -7.35 -16.05
CA LYS A 27 18.23 -6.69 -15.96
C LYS A 27 18.10 -6.31 -14.49
N PRO A 28 18.00 -5.02 -14.15
CA PRO A 28 17.71 -4.67 -12.78
C PRO A 28 16.44 -5.45 -12.40
N PRO A 29 16.34 -5.96 -11.16
CA PRO A 29 15.17 -6.73 -10.70
C PRO A 29 13.88 -5.89 -10.64
N TYR A 30 13.90 -4.70 -11.22
CA TYR A 30 12.88 -3.67 -11.16
C TYR A 30 12.61 -3.14 -12.58
N LYS A 31 11.34 -3.16 -13.00
CA LYS A 31 10.89 -2.50 -14.23
C LYS A 31 11.07 -0.99 -14.08
N GLN A 32 11.82 -0.37 -14.99
CA GLN A 32 11.94 1.08 -15.09
C GLN A 32 10.54 1.72 -15.22
N ARG A 33 10.34 2.79 -14.44
CA ARG A 33 9.15 3.64 -14.39
C ARG A 33 8.65 3.97 -15.80
N GLU A 34 7.46 3.50 -16.18
CA GLU A 34 6.78 4.01 -17.36
C GLU A 34 6.44 5.48 -17.11
N GLU A 35 7.06 6.37 -17.88
CA GLU A 35 7.04 7.83 -17.76
C GLU A 35 5.63 8.46 -17.87
N ALA A 36 4.60 7.65 -18.13
CA ALA A 36 3.23 8.08 -18.40
C ALA A 36 2.19 7.65 -17.33
N ARG A 37 2.56 6.96 -16.24
CA ARG A 37 1.59 6.53 -15.21
C ARG A 37 1.30 7.66 -14.21
N GLY A 38 0.02 7.99 -14.03
CA GLY A 38 -0.44 9.08 -13.14
C GLY A 38 -0.91 10.36 -13.84
N SER A 39 -1.02 10.35 -15.18
CA SER A 39 -1.49 11.51 -15.96
C SER A 39 -3.00 11.52 -16.22
N GLY A 40 -3.70 10.41 -15.97
CA GLY A 40 -5.15 10.29 -16.16
C GLY A 40 -5.91 10.08 -14.86
N LEU A 41 -7.03 10.79 -14.66
CA LEU A 41 -8.00 10.53 -13.58
C LEU A 41 -8.46 9.05 -13.54
N LEU A 42 -8.37 8.34 -14.66
CA LEU A 42 -8.73 6.92 -14.80
C LEU A 42 -7.82 5.98 -14.01
N ASP A 43 -6.57 6.36 -13.70
CA ASP A 43 -5.68 5.53 -12.88
C ASP A 43 -6.22 5.40 -11.45
N TYR A 44 -6.99 6.37 -10.95
CA TYR A 44 -7.55 6.35 -9.58
C TYR A 44 -8.94 5.71 -9.49
N TRP A 45 -9.47 5.18 -10.60
CA TRP A 45 -10.81 4.61 -10.70
C TRP A 45 -11.18 3.60 -9.60
N PRO A 46 -10.38 2.55 -9.30
CA PRO A 46 -10.77 1.56 -8.29
C PRO A 46 -10.90 2.17 -6.90
N LEU A 47 -10.09 3.17 -6.58
CA LEU A 47 -10.12 3.82 -5.27
C LEU A 47 -11.30 4.77 -5.14
N THR A 48 -11.54 5.60 -6.16
CA THR A 48 -12.71 6.49 -6.18
C THR A 48 -14.00 5.67 -6.10
N ALA A 49 -14.06 4.53 -6.78
CA ALA A 49 -15.19 3.61 -6.66
C ALA A 49 -15.39 3.10 -5.22
N LEU A 50 -14.30 2.73 -4.52
CA LEU A 50 -14.36 2.27 -3.14
C LEU A 50 -14.91 3.36 -2.19
N ILE A 51 -14.40 4.59 -2.29
CA ILE A 51 -14.86 5.74 -1.49
C ILE A 51 -16.34 6.02 -1.78
N CYS A 52 -16.72 6.13 -3.06
CA CYS A 52 -18.08 6.42 -3.46
C CYS A 52 -19.06 5.34 -2.99
N VAL A 53 -18.72 4.06 -3.15
CA VAL A 53 -19.56 2.95 -2.70
C VAL A 53 -19.70 2.95 -1.18
N SER A 54 -18.61 3.17 -0.44
CA SER A 54 -18.64 3.26 1.03
C SER A 54 -19.51 4.42 1.51
N MET A 55 -19.40 5.58 0.84
CA MET A 55 -20.17 6.78 1.15
C MET A 55 -21.67 6.60 0.86
N LEU A 56 -22.02 6.00 -0.28
CA LEU A 56 -23.40 5.68 -0.63
C LEU A 56 -24.01 4.64 0.32
N ALA A 57 -23.25 3.60 0.67
CA ALA A 57 -23.70 2.57 1.61
C ALA A 57 -23.94 3.14 3.01
N ALA A 58 -23.02 3.96 3.52
CA ALA A 58 -23.18 4.67 4.79
C ALA A 58 -24.38 5.63 4.77
N GLY A 59 -24.60 6.31 3.64
CA GLY A 59 -25.75 7.20 3.45
C GLY A 59 -27.07 6.44 3.48
N ALA A 60 -27.15 5.30 2.79
CA ALA A 60 -28.33 4.44 2.78
C ALA A 60 -28.64 3.90 4.19
N LEU A 61 -27.63 3.45 4.93
CA LEU A 61 -27.77 3.01 6.32
C LEU A 61 -28.23 4.16 7.23
N SER A 62 -27.58 5.32 7.15
CA SER A 62 -27.93 6.47 8.00
C SER A 62 -29.33 6.98 7.70
N TYR A 63 -29.77 6.95 6.44
CA TYR A 63 -31.13 7.33 6.05
C TYR A 63 -32.16 6.34 6.61
N GLY A 64 -31.93 5.03 6.46
CA GLY A 64 -32.84 3.99 6.95
C GLY A 64 -33.01 3.99 8.47
N LEU A 65 -31.95 4.31 9.21
CA LEU A 65 -31.98 4.38 10.69
C LEU A 65 -32.34 5.77 11.25
N SER A 66 -32.66 6.76 10.39
CA SER A 66 -32.84 8.17 10.80
C SER A 66 -31.68 8.69 11.67
N ALA A 67 -30.47 8.22 11.34
CA ALA A 67 -29.30 8.40 12.16
C ALA A 67 -28.60 9.73 11.83
N GLY A 68 -28.10 10.42 12.86
CA GLY A 68 -27.40 11.70 12.70
C GLY A 68 -26.00 11.56 12.08
N LEU A 69 -25.34 12.70 11.85
CA LEU A 69 -24.03 12.77 11.20
C LEU A 69 -22.96 11.85 11.82
N LEU A 70 -22.97 11.67 13.15
CA LEU A 70 -22.06 10.76 13.85
C LEU A 70 -22.21 9.30 13.41
N PHE A 71 -23.44 8.83 13.23
CA PHE A 71 -23.70 7.45 12.78
C PHE A 71 -23.28 7.26 11.32
N PHE A 72 -23.52 8.27 10.48
CA PHE A 72 -23.02 8.27 9.11
C PHE A 72 -21.49 8.12 9.07
N MET A 73 -20.76 8.87 9.90
CA MET A 73 -19.30 8.76 10.00
C MET A 73 -18.86 7.36 10.46
N HIS A 74 -19.55 6.76 11.44
CA HIS A 74 -19.32 5.38 11.87
C HIS A 74 -19.49 4.36 10.74
N TYR A 75 -20.64 4.40 10.06
CA TYR A 75 -20.92 3.47 8.98
C TYR A 75 -19.94 3.65 7.81
N PHE A 76 -19.60 4.90 7.49
CA PHE A 76 -18.62 5.18 6.45
C PHE A 76 -17.25 4.60 6.78
N MET A 77 -16.70 4.94 7.96
CA MET A 77 -15.37 4.43 8.36
C MET A 77 -15.35 2.91 8.47
N GLY A 78 -16.39 2.31 9.05
CA GLY A 78 -16.42 0.87 9.23
C GLY A 78 -16.57 0.10 7.92
N ILE A 79 -17.41 0.56 6.99
CA ILE A 79 -17.54 -0.05 5.66
C ILE A 79 -16.24 0.11 4.88
N PHE A 80 -15.66 1.32 4.88
CA PHE A 80 -14.41 1.63 4.21
C PHE A 80 -13.27 0.72 4.71
N LEU A 81 -13.07 0.61 6.03
CA LEU A 81 -12.05 -0.24 6.63
C LEU A 81 -12.28 -1.73 6.32
N CYS A 82 -13.52 -2.20 6.35
CA CYS A 82 -13.84 -3.59 6.01
C CYS A 82 -13.50 -3.93 4.56
N ILE A 83 -13.85 -3.06 3.61
CA ILE A 83 -13.51 -3.28 2.18
C ILE A 83 -12.00 -3.19 1.99
N PHE A 84 -11.35 -2.21 2.61
CA PHE A 84 -9.90 -2.00 2.50
C PHE A 84 -9.10 -3.17 3.10
N ALA A 85 -9.55 -3.73 4.22
CA ALA A 85 -8.99 -4.94 4.81
C ALA A 85 -9.22 -6.16 3.90
N LEU A 86 -10.42 -6.30 3.33
CA LEU A 86 -10.76 -7.40 2.43
C LEU A 86 -9.83 -7.43 1.21
N LEU A 87 -9.54 -6.27 0.61
CA LEU A 87 -8.60 -6.15 -0.51
C LEU A 87 -7.20 -6.65 -0.17
N LYS A 88 -6.73 -6.43 1.06
CA LYS A 88 -5.44 -6.95 1.53
C LYS A 88 -5.47 -8.46 1.81
N ILE A 89 -6.62 -8.97 2.28
CA ILE A 89 -6.82 -10.39 2.57
C ILE A 89 -6.88 -11.24 1.28
N PHE A 90 -7.32 -10.68 0.15
CA PHE A 90 -7.34 -11.42 -1.12
C PHE A 90 -5.95 -11.93 -1.54
N HIS A 91 -4.91 -11.13 -1.29
CA HIS A 91 -3.53 -11.51 -1.58
C HIS A 91 -2.63 -11.15 -0.37
N PRO A 92 -2.60 -11.97 0.68
CA PRO A 92 -1.94 -11.62 1.93
C PRO A 92 -0.41 -11.72 1.82
N SER A 93 0.13 -12.65 1.03
CA SER A 93 1.58 -12.80 0.80
C SER A 93 2.14 -11.61 0.03
N ALA A 94 1.45 -11.27 -1.04
CA ALA A 94 1.65 -10.07 -1.86
C ALA A 94 1.67 -8.78 -1.05
N PHE A 95 0.64 -8.60 -0.21
CA PHE A 95 0.54 -7.48 0.69
C PHE A 95 1.71 -7.47 1.67
N ALA A 96 2.01 -8.60 2.31
CA ALA A 96 3.12 -8.69 3.25
C ALA A 96 4.46 -8.30 2.61
N ASP A 97 4.76 -8.80 1.41
CA ASP A 97 6.02 -8.50 0.71
C ASP A 97 6.17 -7.01 0.40
N GLY A 98 5.09 -6.32 0.02
CA GLY A 98 5.08 -4.87 -0.14
C GLY A 98 5.14 -4.11 1.18
N PHE A 99 4.31 -4.49 2.14
CA PHE A 99 4.19 -3.84 3.45
C PHE A 99 5.51 -3.87 4.24
N GLN A 100 6.29 -4.95 4.12
CA GLN A 100 7.61 -5.05 4.72
C GLN A 100 8.63 -4.04 4.17
N MET A 101 8.43 -3.49 2.96
CA MET A 101 9.39 -2.56 2.36
C MET A 101 9.31 -1.16 2.97
N TYR A 102 8.12 -0.75 3.44
CA TYR A 102 7.88 0.61 3.93
C TYR A 102 7.49 0.68 5.41
N ASP A 103 6.80 -0.32 5.95
CA ASP A 103 6.29 -0.25 7.32
C ASP A 103 7.40 -0.43 8.37
N LEU A 104 7.38 0.43 9.39
CA LEU A 104 8.40 0.47 10.44
C LEU A 104 8.43 -0.83 11.27
N ILE A 105 7.26 -1.45 11.48
CA ILE A 105 7.08 -2.67 12.28
C ILE A 105 7.15 -3.91 11.37
N GLY A 106 6.60 -3.84 10.16
CA GLY A 106 6.67 -4.88 9.13
C GLY A 106 8.10 -5.24 8.73
N LYS A 107 9.03 -4.27 8.70
CA LYS A 107 10.46 -4.51 8.52
C LYS A 107 11.04 -5.46 9.58
N ARG A 108 10.51 -5.43 10.80
CA ARG A 108 11.01 -6.23 11.93
C ARG A 108 10.40 -7.62 12.01
N THR A 109 9.12 -7.78 11.66
CA THR A 109 8.43 -9.07 11.72
C THR A 109 7.44 -9.24 10.57
N ARG A 110 7.69 -10.22 9.69
CA ARG A 110 6.77 -10.57 8.60
C ARG A 110 5.40 -11.00 9.09
N ILE A 111 5.33 -11.60 10.28
CA ILE A 111 4.08 -12.01 10.94
C ILE A 111 3.17 -10.80 11.18
N TYR A 112 3.72 -9.64 11.55
CA TYR A 112 2.92 -8.42 11.75
C TYR A 112 2.23 -7.98 10.46
N ALA A 113 2.92 -8.08 9.32
CA ALA A 113 2.36 -7.73 8.02
C ALA A 113 1.15 -8.62 7.64
N TYR A 114 1.15 -9.90 8.05
CA TYR A 114 0.00 -10.79 7.87
C TYR A 114 -1.15 -10.50 8.84
N ILE A 115 -0.85 -10.00 10.05
CA ILE A 115 -1.86 -9.71 11.06
C ILE A 115 -2.54 -8.35 10.78
N TYR A 116 -1.84 -7.41 10.17
CA TYR A 116 -2.33 -6.04 9.94
C TYR A 116 -3.71 -5.95 9.27
N PRO A 117 -4.02 -6.70 8.19
CA PRO A 117 -5.35 -6.67 7.57
C PRO A 117 -6.47 -7.11 8.53
N PHE A 118 -6.17 -8.03 9.46
CA PHE A 118 -7.14 -8.45 10.47
C PHE A 118 -7.36 -7.39 11.54
N ILE A 119 -6.34 -6.58 11.86
CA ILE A 119 -6.49 -5.43 12.76
C ILE A 119 -7.42 -4.40 12.13
N GLU A 120 -7.21 -4.06 10.86
CA GLU A 120 -8.09 -3.14 10.13
C GLU A 120 -9.53 -3.66 10.05
N LEU A 121 -9.70 -4.96 9.79
CA LEU A 121 -11.01 -5.59 9.79
C LEU A 121 -11.67 -5.50 11.17
N ALA A 122 -10.94 -5.77 12.25
CA ALA A 122 -11.44 -5.66 13.60
C ALA A 122 -11.86 -4.22 13.95
N LEU A 123 -11.09 -3.22 13.53
CA LEU A 123 -11.46 -1.81 13.68
C LEU A 123 -12.73 -1.48 12.88
N GLY A 124 -12.82 -1.92 11.62
CA GLY A 124 -13.98 -1.69 10.77
C GLY A 124 -15.26 -2.29 11.35
N LEU A 125 -15.17 -3.52 11.86
CA LEU A 125 -16.26 -4.16 12.58
C LEU A 125 -16.61 -3.42 13.88
N GLY A 126 -15.61 -2.93 14.62
CA GLY A 126 -15.81 -2.11 15.82
C GLY A 126 -16.59 -0.82 15.54
N TYR A 127 -16.31 -0.15 14.42
CA TYR A 127 -17.09 1.01 13.97
C TYR A 127 -18.53 0.65 13.61
N LEU A 128 -18.76 -0.47 12.91
CA LEU A 128 -20.10 -0.94 12.54
C LEU A 128 -20.94 -1.38 13.75
N SER A 129 -20.31 -2.03 14.72
CA SER A 129 -20.99 -2.59 15.88
C SER A 129 -21.14 -1.59 17.03
N PHE A 130 -20.53 -0.40 16.93
CA PHE A 130 -20.47 0.61 18.01
C PHE A 130 -19.94 0.03 19.33
N ILE A 131 -19.10 -1.00 19.26
CA ILE A 131 -18.54 -1.63 20.47
C ILE A 131 -17.37 -0.76 20.94
N MET A 132 -17.49 -0.24 22.16
CA MET A 132 -16.43 0.54 22.83
C MET A 132 -15.82 1.63 21.92
N PRO A 133 -16.63 2.59 21.44
CA PRO A 133 -16.23 3.55 20.40
C PRO A 133 -14.96 4.35 20.78
N LEU A 134 -14.82 4.70 22.06
CA LEU A 134 -13.63 5.40 22.57
C LEU A 134 -12.33 4.62 22.28
N ALA A 135 -12.32 3.31 22.53
CA ALA A 135 -11.14 2.49 22.28
C ALA A 135 -10.89 2.28 20.78
N VAL A 136 -11.95 2.13 19.99
CA VAL A 136 -11.86 2.00 18.53
C VAL A 136 -11.27 3.27 17.91
N TYR A 137 -11.71 4.46 18.33
CA TYR A 137 -11.15 5.72 17.82
C TYR A 137 -9.68 5.86 18.18
N MET A 138 -9.32 5.61 19.44
CA MET A 138 -7.92 5.69 19.90
C MET A 138 -7.03 4.70 19.14
N ALA A 139 -7.48 3.45 18.97
CA ALA A 139 -6.75 2.44 18.21
C ALA A 139 -6.61 2.83 16.73
N THR A 140 -7.66 3.38 16.12
CA THR A 140 -7.64 3.86 14.74
C THR A 140 -6.62 4.98 14.57
N ILE A 141 -6.65 6.01 15.43
CA ILE A 141 -5.69 7.12 15.37
C ILE A 141 -4.26 6.60 15.49
N LEU A 142 -3.98 5.70 16.44
CA LEU A 142 -2.64 5.12 16.62
C LEU A 142 -2.18 4.36 15.38
N ILE A 143 -3.01 3.45 14.86
CA ILE A 143 -2.66 2.60 13.73
C ILE A 143 -2.50 3.41 12.44
N MET A 144 -3.41 4.35 12.17
CA MET A 144 -3.33 5.21 10.99
C MET A 144 -2.13 6.16 11.05
N THR A 145 -1.78 6.67 12.24
CA THR A 145 -0.59 7.53 12.39
C THR A 145 0.70 6.74 12.16
N ILE A 146 0.79 5.51 12.68
CA ILE A 146 1.96 4.64 12.45
C ILE A 146 2.09 4.29 10.95
N GLY A 147 0.97 3.92 10.30
CA GLY A 147 0.92 3.64 8.87
C GLY A 147 1.34 4.85 8.03
N MET A 148 0.80 6.02 8.34
CA MET A 148 1.16 7.29 7.70
C MET A 148 2.66 7.58 7.81
N ILE A 149 3.26 7.44 8.99
CA ILE A 149 4.70 7.66 9.19
C ILE A 149 5.52 6.68 8.34
N GLY A 150 5.13 5.41 8.28
CA GLY A 150 5.79 4.39 7.44
C GLY A 150 5.74 4.73 5.94
N VAL A 151 4.58 5.20 5.46
CA VAL A 151 4.41 5.62 4.06
C VAL A 151 5.26 6.86 3.75
N ILE A 152 5.29 7.86 4.64
CA ILE A 152 6.13 9.07 4.49
C ILE A 152 7.62 8.71 4.45
N ASP A 153 8.07 7.81 5.33
CA ASP A 153 9.47 7.36 5.38
C ASP A 153 9.89 6.65 4.08
N ALA A 154 9.02 5.79 3.53
CA ALA A 154 9.28 5.13 2.26
C ALA A 154 9.29 6.08 1.06
N LEU A 155 8.39 7.07 1.04
CA LEU A 155 8.41 8.14 0.04
C LEU A 155 9.73 8.92 0.08
N ARG A 156 10.22 9.24 1.28
CA ARG A 156 11.51 9.94 1.45
C ARG A 156 12.70 9.10 1.00
N GLN A 157 12.61 7.78 1.12
CA GLN A 157 13.63 6.83 0.67
C GLN A 157 13.60 6.59 -0.85
N GLY A 158 12.66 7.21 -1.59
CA GLY A 158 12.54 7.02 -3.04
C GLY A 158 12.15 5.61 -3.44
N LEU A 159 11.57 4.84 -2.51
CA LEU A 159 11.01 3.53 -2.79
C LEU A 159 9.72 3.73 -3.59
N ASP A 160 9.80 3.55 -4.91
CA ASP A 160 8.59 3.30 -5.72
C ASP A 160 8.07 1.92 -5.29
N ILE A 161 6.95 1.91 -4.56
CA ILE A 161 6.27 0.69 -4.09
C ILE A 161 5.56 0.04 -5.29
N ASN A 162 6.31 -0.43 -6.28
CA ASN A 162 5.80 -1.34 -7.29
C ASN A 162 5.76 -2.73 -6.66
N CYS A 163 4.64 -3.05 -6.04
CA CYS A 163 4.40 -4.37 -5.49
C CYS A 163 4.19 -5.36 -6.66
N PRO A 164 5.01 -6.43 -6.79
CA PRO A 164 4.93 -7.40 -7.90
C PRO A 164 3.63 -8.20 -7.97
N CYS A 165 2.69 -7.93 -7.06
CA CYS A 165 1.60 -8.84 -6.74
C CYS A 165 0.21 -8.22 -6.92
N MET A 166 0.12 -6.92 -7.20
CA MET A 166 -1.12 -6.18 -7.43
C MET A 166 -1.19 -5.62 -8.87
N GLY A 167 -0.46 -6.23 -9.80
CA GLY A 167 -0.32 -5.79 -11.21
C GLY A 167 -1.55 -5.98 -12.10
N SER A 168 -2.78 -6.03 -11.55
CA SER A 168 -4.00 -6.13 -12.37
C SER A 168 -5.26 -5.47 -11.80
N VAL A 169 -5.29 -5.06 -10.53
CA VAL A 169 -6.53 -4.53 -9.90
C VAL A 169 -6.35 -3.12 -9.33
N LEU A 170 -5.14 -2.75 -8.89
CA LEU A 170 -4.80 -1.44 -8.31
C LEU A 170 -3.43 -1.01 -8.82
N ASP A 171 -3.36 -0.68 -10.10
CA ASP A 171 -2.14 -0.26 -10.80
C ASP A 171 -1.84 1.24 -10.57
N VAL A 172 -2.05 1.67 -9.32
CA VAL A 172 -2.08 3.07 -8.87
C VAL A 172 -0.93 3.29 -7.89
N PRO A 173 -0.21 4.43 -7.92
CA PRO A 173 0.75 4.78 -6.88
C PRO A 173 0.01 4.93 -5.54
N LEU A 174 -0.09 3.81 -4.80
CA LEU A 174 -0.81 3.71 -3.53
C LEU A 174 -0.32 4.78 -2.54
N SER A 175 0.94 5.19 -2.65
CA SER A 175 1.61 6.00 -1.65
C SER A 175 0.99 7.39 -1.40
N THR A 176 0.63 8.15 -2.43
CA THR A 176 0.08 9.51 -2.24
C THR A 176 -1.39 9.50 -1.83
N VAL A 177 -2.15 8.53 -2.34
CA VAL A 177 -3.59 8.50 -2.08
C VAL A 177 -3.91 7.82 -0.77
N THR A 178 -3.22 6.72 -0.44
CA THR A 178 -3.34 6.08 0.89
C THR A 178 -2.94 7.06 1.99
N LEU A 179 -1.92 7.92 1.75
CA LEU A 179 -1.56 8.98 2.70
C LEU A 179 -2.72 9.96 2.95
N THR A 180 -3.46 10.31 1.90
CA THR A 180 -4.60 11.24 1.98
C THR A 180 -5.80 10.56 2.67
N GLU A 181 -6.02 9.28 2.42
CA GLU A 181 -7.08 8.49 3.06
C GLU A 181 -6.79 8.24 4.54
N ASP A 182 -5.58 7.79 4.89
CA ASP A 182 -5.15 7.59 6.29
C ASP A 182 -5.22 8.89 7.07
N ALA A 183 -4.85 10.02 6.45
CA ALA A 183 -5.02 11.35 7.04
C ALA A 183 -6.51 11.65 7.30
N GLY A 184 -7.37 11.44 6.29
CA GLY A 184 -8.80 11.67 6.40
C GLY A 184 -9.44 10.82 7.50
N MET A 185 -9.11 9.53 7.55
CA MET A 185 -9.58 8.61 8.59
C MET A 185 -9.10 9.01 9.99
N ALA A 186 -7.83 9.42 10.14
CA ALA A 186 -7.31 9.87 11.42
C ALA A 186 -7.99 11.17 11.90
N ILE A 187 -8.21 12.13 10.99
CA ILE A 187 -8.91 13.39 11.30
C ILE A 187 -10.37 13.11 11.69
N MET A 188 -11.07 12.25 10.94
CA MET A 188 -12.44 11.87 11.26
C MET A 188 -12.53 11.16 12.62
N ALA A 189 -11.66 10.18 12.88
CA ALA A 189 -11.60 9.50 14.18
C ALA A 189 -11.31 10.47 15.33
N ALA A 190 -10.41 11.45 15.14
CA ALA A 190 -10.11 12.48 16.13
C ALA A 190 -11.31 13.42 16.37
N ALA A 191 -12.04 13.80 15.32
CA ALA A 191 -13.25 14.61 15.44
C ALA A 191 -14.34 13.85 16.22
N MET A 192 -14.54 12.56 15.93
CA MET A 192 -15.48 11.70 16.65
C MET A 192 -15.07 11.50 18.12
N LEU A 193 -13.78 11.37 18.40
CA LEU A 193 -13.26 11.30 19.76
C LEU A 193 -13.49 12.61 20.53
N TYR A 194 -13.27 13.75 19.89
CA TYR A 194 -13.54 15.07 20.48
C TYR A 194 -15.03 15.25 20.78
N MET A 195 -15.91 14.89 19.83
CA MET A 195 -17.36 14.93 20.04
C MET A 195 -17.84 13.94 21.10
N ALA A 196 -17.16 12.80 21.27
CA ALA A 196 -17.52 11.83 22.32
C ALA A 196 -17.13 12.28 23.73
N PHE A 197 -16.20 13.24 23.85
CA PHE A 197 -15.74 13.78 25.14
C PHE A 197 -16.48 15.08 25.55
N LEU A 198 -17.23 15.68 24.63
CA LEU A 198 -17.92 16.97 24.78
C LEU A 198 -19.41 16.75 25.07
#